data_AF-A0A948F960-F1
#
_entry.id   AF-A0A948F960-F1
#
_cell.length_a   1.000
_cell.length_b   1.000
_cell.length_c   1.000
_cell.angle_alpha   90.00
_cell.angle_beta   90.00
_cell.angle_gamma   90.00
#
_symmetry.space_group_name_H-M   'P 1'
#
loop_
_entity.id
_entity.type
_entity.pdbx_description
1 polymer ?
#
loop_
_entity_poly.entity_id
_entity_poly.type
_entity_poly.pdbx_seq_one_letter_code
_entity_poly.pdbx_strand_id
1 'polypeptide(L)'
;TDNDRLTDGQEVYDYRTSPFLDDSDGDKLSDYYEVIIYKTDPLKSDTDLDDFSDYTEIKAGTDPLDPKSYPVDENKNGVPDAWEKENKISVQTGFQDTDGDGVSDKLEFQYGTNPNLRDSDGDGFTDAEEILEYHSDPLDPASPGKLSNLGVMITNFLENQLVADITPMIKGVAPYGYPVRIVLRNDYGHEKILGSATVDENNVFVFQTLDPLRDGRYMLVARSLQADKKRIVDSDPVHIIIDSTLDVAGPVPRKLAGEEISDEVLLKNLKITIRDKRPVLSGETEYGNKVTAVWRSVVTSSVLIADSVTGEFEVQAPREMAIGDHEVWVTAVRKKDNAQSDTVKLNFTIREPGLGEEIFRGVTEEIMPSISLPLIGNLGVFIKEQGFLAWLLFGVILFLIVALGYYIHLVRKK
;
A
#
# COMPACT_ATOMS: atom_id res chain seq x y z
N THR A 1 9.43 -20.41 27.51
CA THR A 1 8.36 -21.03 26.73
C THR A 1 7.73 -20.02 25.78
N ASP A 2 7.97 -20.24 24.50
CA ASP A 2 7.32 -19.62 23.31
C ASP A 2 5.91 -20.18 23.04
N ASN A 3 5.58 -21.37 23.55
CA ASN A 3 4.28 -22.05 23.40
C ASN A 3 4.04 -22.67 22.00
N ASP A 4 5.09 -23.09 21.32
CA ASP A 4 5.05 -23.76 20.01
C ASP A 4 4.50 -25.21 20.05
N ARG A 5 4.22 -25.74 21.27
CA ARG A 5 3.78 -27.10 21.64
C ARG A 5 4.90 -28.09 21.95
N LEU A 6 6.16 -27.66 21.91
CA LEU A 6 7.24 -28.31 22.61
C LEU A 6 7.30 -27.81 24.06
N THR A 7 7.93 -28.61 24.91
CA THR A 7 8.24 -28.18 26.28
C THR A 7 9.67 -27.68 26.32
N ASP A 8 9.97 -26.69 27.16
CA ASP A 8 11.34 -26.17 27.35
C ASP A 8 12.38 -27.29 27.57
N GLY A 9 11.97 -28.42 28.18
CA GLY A 9 12.82 -29.59 28.34
C GLY A 9 13.11 -30.33 27.03
N GLN A 10 12.11 -30.55 26.18
CA GLN A 10 12.28 -31.18 24.87
C GLN A 10 13.15 -30.31 23.95
N GLU A 11 12.88 -29.00 23.94
CA GLU A 11 13.64 -28.04 23.14
C GLU A 11 15.11 -28.04 23.54
N VAL A 12 15.42 -27.91 24.83
CA VAL A 12 16.82 -27.83 25.29
C VAL A 12 17.55 -29.18 25.21
N TYR A 13 16.89 -30.29 25.59
CA TYR A 13 17.58 -31.57 25.75
C TYR A 13 17.52 -32.48 24.52
N ASP A 14 16.41 -32.46 23.77
CA ASP A 14 16.18 -33.40 22.67
C ASP A 14 16.49 -32.75 21.31
N TYR A 15 16.03 -31.52 21.07
CA TYR A 15 16.10 -30.87 19.76
C TYR A 15 17.17 -29.76 19.67
N ARG A 16 17.65 -29.26 20.81
CA ARG A 16 18.60 -28.14 20.94
C ARG A 16 18.11 -26.84 20.32
N THR A 17 16.80 -26.68 20.25
CA THR A 17 16.11 -25.47 19.83
C THR A 17 15.99 -24.49 21.00
N SER A 18 15.55 -23.26 20.70
CA SER A 18 15.46 -22.18 21.68
C SER A 18 14.10 -22.18 22.38
N PRO A 19 14.01 -22.39 23.71
CA PRO A 19 12.73 -22.41 24.46
C PRO A 19 12.06 -21.03 24.63
N PHE A 20 12.50 -20.06 23.85
CA PHE A 20 11.98 -18.70 23.82
C PHE A 20 11.63 -18.25 22.39
N LEU A 21 11.84 -19.11 21.39
CA LEU A 21 11.56 -18.86 19.98
C LEU A 21 10.76 -20.05 19.49
N ASP A 22 9.56 -19.78 18.97
CA ASP A 22 8.74 -20.82 18.35
C ASP A 22 9.35 -21.39 17.07
N ASP A 23 10.19 -20.61 16.39
CA ASP A 23 10.95 -20.95 15.19
C ASP A 23 12.43 -20.59 15.44
N SER A 24 13.27 -21.62 15.59
CA SER A 24 14.66 -21.46 16.04
C SER A 24 15.63 -21.06 14.94
N ASP A 25 15.35 -21.37 13.68
CA ASP A 25 16.21 -21.02 12.54
C ASP A 25 15.67 -19.87 11.68
N GLY A 26 14.42 -19.47 11.91
CA GLY A 26 13.79 -18.28 11.35
C GLY A 26 13.26 -18.48 9.94
N ASP A 27 12.96 -19.72 9.53
CA ASP A 27 12.44 -20.03 8.19
C ASP A 27 10.89 -19.92 8.07
N LYS A 28 10.21 -19.63 9.20
CA LYS A 28 8.76 -19.54 9.42
C LYS A 28 8.05 -20.87 9.70
N LEU A 29 8.77 -21.96 9.90
CA LEU A 29 8.24 -23.23 10.37
C LEU A 29 8.58 -23.39 11.85
N SER A 30 7.57 -23.58 12.72
CA SER A 30 7.88 -23.70 14.14
C SER A 30 8.61 -25.02 14.44
N ASP A 31 9.47 -25.03 15.45
CA ASP A 31 10.28 -26.18 15.86
C ASP A 31 9.43 -27.45 16.03
N TYR A 32 8.22 -27.32 16.62
CA TYR A 32 7.26 -28.42 16.72
C TYR A 32 6.90 -29.06 15.37
N TYR A 33 6.54 -28.26 14.36
CA TYR A 33 6.11 -28.75 13.06
C TYR A 33 7.24 -29.46 12.34
N GLU A 34 8.44 -28.92 12.43
CA GLU A 34 9.65 -29.50 11.88
C GLU A 34 9.93 -30.87 12.48
N VAL A 35 10.08 -30.96 13.80
CA VAL A 35 10.51 -32.22 14.42
C VAL A 35 9.41 -33.27 14.47
N ILE A 36 8.13 -32.87 14.57
CA ILE A 36 7.01 -33.80 14.74
C ILE A 36 6.34 -34.16 13.42
N ILE A 37 6.12 -33.19 12.53
CA ILE A 37 5.31 -33.38 11.32
C ILE A 37 6.20 -33.63 10.09
N TYR A 38 7.08 -32.69 9.77
CA TYR A 38 7.83 -32.69 8.49
C TYR A 38 9.16 -33.44 8.55
N LYS A 39 9.69 -33.67 9.76
CA LYS A 39 10.97 -34.34 10.03
C LYS A 39 12.18 -33.61 9.46
N THR A 40 12.08 -32.30 9.36
CA THR A 40 13.16 -31.36 9.02
C THR A 40 14.04 -31.05 10.24
N ASP A 41 15.15 -30.34 10.02
CA ASP A 41 16.13 -29.95 11.03
C ASP A 41 15.85 -28.52 11.53
N PRO A 42 15.28 -28.32 12.74
CA PRO A 42 14.78 -27.03 13.25
C PRO A 42 15.87 -25.99 13.59
N LEU A 43 17.09 -26.27 13.15
CA LEU A 43 18.25 -25.41 13.31
C LEU A 43 18.83 -25.01 11.95
N LYS A 44 18.14 -25.34 10.87
CA LYS A 44 18.53 -25.09 9.50
C LYS A 44 17.30 -24.78 8.67
N SER A 45 17.26 -23.53 8.23
CA SER A 45 16.20 -23.08 7.34
C SER A 45 16.05 -23.89 6.06
N ASP A 46 17.09 -24.61 5.63
CA ASP A 46 17.14 -25.49 4.46
C ASP A 46 17.77 -26.82 4.91
N THR A 47 16.93 -27.84 5.08
CA THR A 47 17.34 -29.13 5.66
C THR A 47 18.17 -29.96 4.67
N ASP A 48 17.80 -29.96 3.40
CA ASP A 48 18.39 -30.84 2.39
C ASP A 48 19.47 -30.19 1.50
N LEU A 49 19.66 -28.89 1.69
CA LEU A 49 20.71 -28.02 1.13
C LEU A 49 20.58 -27.80 -0.37
N ASP A 50 19.35 -27.62 -0.86
CA ASP A 50 19.06 -27.31 -2.27
C ASP A 50 18.76 -25.83 -2.59
N ASP A 51 19.04 -24.95 -1.62
CA ASP A 51 18.85 -23.49 -1.63
C ASP A 51 17.40 -23.02 -1.43
N PHE A 52 16.46 -23.93 -1.15
CA PHE A 52 15.09 -23.58 -0.76
C PHE A 52 14.86 -23.84 0.73
N SER A 53 14.06 -22.99 1.38
CA SER A 53 13.76 -23.21 2.78
C SER A 53 12.69 -24.27 2.97
N ASP A 54 12.74 -25.01 4.08
CA ASP A 54 11.78 -26.09 4.37
C ASP A 54 10.34 -25.59 4.32
N TYR A 55 10.09 -24.42 4.92
CA TYR A 55 8.81 -23.72 4.82
C TYR A 55 8.34 -23.50 3.37
N THR A 56 9.24 -23.03 2.50
CA THR A 56 8.95 -22.70 1.10
C THR A 56 8.54 -23.96 0.32
N GLU A 57 9.24 -25.05 0.56
CA GLU A 57 9.00 -26.34 -0.08
C GLU A 57 7.65 -26.94 0.35
N ILE A 58 7.37 -26.94 1.66
CA ILE A 58 6.09 -27.41 2.20
C ILE A 58 4.92 -26.61 1.62
N LYS A 59 5.07 -25.28 1.53
CA LYS A 59 4.06 -24.40 0.92
C LYS A 59 3.89 -24.66 -0.58
N ALA A 60 4.97 -24.95 -1.29
CA ALA A 60 4.94 -25.30 -2.70
C ALA A 60 4.48 -26.76 -2.97
N GLY A 61 4.33 -27.56 -1.91
CA GLY A 61 3.96 -28.98 -2.01
C GLY A 61 5.11 -29.88 -2.47
N THR A 62 6.36 -29.46 -2.26
CA THR A 62 7.57 -30.24 -2.52
C THR A 62 8.11 -30.89 -1.24
N ASP A 63 9.21 -31.64 -1.31
CA ASP A 63 9.66 -32.52 -0.23
C ASP A 63 10.97 -31.96 0.35
N PRO A 64 10.95 -31.34 1.56
CA PRO A 64 12.10 -30.64 2.14
C PRO A 64 13.24 -31.56 2.62
N LEU A 65 13.13 -32.85 2.30
CA LEU A 65 14.13 -33.87 2.62
C LEU A 65 14.76 -34.48 1.36
N ASP A 66 14.32 -34.08 0.16
CA ASP A 66 14.86 -34.54 -1.11
C ASP A 66 15.34 -33.35 -1.97
N PRO A 67 16.67 -33.15 -2.13
CA PRO A 67 17.25 -31.98 -2.81
C PRO A 67 17.05 -31.99 -4.34
N LYS A 68 16.18 -32.86 -4.83
CA LYS A 68 15.70 -32.93 -6.21
C LYS A 68 14.23 -32.55 -6.34
N SER A 69 13.58 -32.30 -5.21
CA SER A 69 12.17 -31.99 -5.10
C SER A 69 12.03 -30.55 -4.61
N TYR A 70 12.41 -29.60 -5.45
CA TYR A 70 12.30 -28.17 -5.16
C TYR A 70 11.17 -27.47 -5.92
N PRO A 71 10.70 -26.31 -5.44
CA PRO A 71 9.76 -25.45 -6.14
C PRO A 71 10.35 -24.97 -7.47
N VAL A 72 9.66 -25.29 -8.57
CA VAL A 72 10.04 -24.78 -9.89
C VAL A 72 9.41 -23.40 -10.08
N ASP A 73 10.25 -22.42 -10.37
CA ASP A 73 9.90 -21.05 -10.75
C ASP A 73 10.63 -20.73 -12.07
N GLU A 74 9.94 -20.93 -13.20
CA GLU A 74 10.52 -20.77 -14.54
C GLU A 74 10.88 -19.30 -14.85
N ASN A 75 10.09 -18.36 -14.35
CA ASN A 75 10.25 -16.93 -14.62
C ASN A 75 11.07 -16.19 -13.55
N LYS A 76 11.43 -16.85 -12.45
CA LYS A 76 12.22 -16.35 -11.32
C LYS A 76 11.60 -15.14 -10.63
N ASN A 77 10.28 -15.10 -10.57
CA ASN A 77 9.53 -14.02 -9.92
C ASN A 77 9.39 -14.22 -8.39
N GLY A 78 9.85 -15.36 -7.86
CA GLY A 78 9.74 -15.73 -6.44
C GLY A 78 8.45 -16.46 -6.08
N VAL A 79 7.67 -16.92 -7.06
CA VAL A 79 6.40 -17.64 -6.92
C VAL A 79 6.48 -18.94 -7.72
N PRO A 80 6.25 -20.12 -7.10
CA PRO A 80 6.31 -21.38 -7.83
C PRO A 80 5.22 -21.52 -8.89
N ASP A 81 5.56 -22.03 -10.08
CA ASP A 81 4.64 -22.23 -11.21
C ASP A 81 3.45 -23.14 -10.83
N ALA A 82 3.68 -24.08 -9.91
CA ALA A 82 2.65 -24.97 -9.38
C ALA A 82 1.56 -24.19 -8.61
N TRP A 83 1.97 -23.22 -7.80
CA TRP A 83 1.07 -22.38 -7.01
C TRP A 83 0.31 -21.40 -7.90
N GLU A 84 0.96 -20.81 -8.91
CA GLU A 84 0.28 -19.97 -9.92
C GLU A 84 -0.85 -20.73 -10.61
N LYS A 85 -0.56 -21.97 -11.02
CA LYS A 85 -1.51 -22.85 -11.71
C LYS A 85 -2.68 -23.27 -10.82
N GLU A 86 -2.43 -23.54 -9.54
CA GLU A 86 -3.47 -23.87 -8.56
C GLU A 86 -4.42 -22.69 -8.35
N ASN A 87 -3.87 -21.50 -8.15
CA ASN A 87 -4.63 -20.26 -7.95
C ASN A 87 -5.19 -19.66 -9.25
N LYS A 88 -4.83 -20.21 -10.41
CA LYS A 88 -5.26 -19.77 -11.75
C LYS A 88 -4.86 -18.34 -12.06
N ILE A 89 -3.71 -17.92 -11.55
CA ILE A 89 -3.10 -16.62 -11.82
C ILE A 89 -1.82 -16.83 -12.64
N SER A 90 -1.19 -15.75 -13.07
CA SER A 90 0.13 -15.80 -13.70
C SER A 90 0.93 -14.61 -13.23
N VAL A 91 1.89 -14.86 -12.34
CA VAL A 91 2.68 -13.81 -11.72
C VAL A 91 3.84 -13.50 -12.68
N GLN A 92 4.02 -12.24 -13.08
CA GLN A 92 5.10 -11.90 -14.02
C GLN A 92 6.35 -11.38 -13.30
N THR A 93 6.16 -10.63 -12.22
CA THR A 93 7.24 -9.87 -11.56
C THR A 93 7.34 -10.15 -10.05
N GLY A 94 6.38 -10.86 -9.46
CA GLY A 94 6.30 -11.11 -8.01
C GLY A 94 5.70 -9.93 -7.21
N PHE A 95 5.60 -8.75 -7.85
CA PHE A 95 5.00 -7.53 -7.29
C PHE A 95 3.54 -7.33 -7.69
N GLN A 96 3.02 -8.23 -8.52
CA GLN A 96 1.61 -8.23 -8.87
C GLN A 96 0.79 -8.48 -7.60
N ASP A 97 -0.36 -7.83 -7.52
CA ASP A 97 -1.31 -7.88 -6.41
C ASP A 97 -2.66 -8.17 -7.11
N THR A 98 -2.98 -9.46 -7.23
CA THR A 98 -4.03 -9.94 -8.13
C THR A 98 -5.42 -9.49 -7.69
N ASP A 99 -5.70 -9.49 -6.38
CA ASP A 99 -6.97 -9.04 -5.84
C ASP A 99 -6.98 -7.56 -5.41
N GLY A 100 -5.80 -6.95 -5.34
CA GLY A 100 -5.63 -5.54 -5.07
C GLY A 100 -5.85 -5.19 -3.61
N ASP A 101 -5.53 -6.05 -2.65
CA ASP A 101 -5.73 -5.77 -1.22
C ASP A 101 -4.56 -5.02 -0.56
N GLY A 102 -3.38 -5.02 -1.19
CA GLY A 102 -2.16 -4.42 -0.64
C GLY A 102 -1.03 -5.43 -0.38
N VAL A 103 -1.24 -6.72 -0.56
CA VAL A 103 -0.23 -7.79 -0.49
C VAL A 103 0.11 -8.25 -1.90
N SER A 104 1.39 -8.41 -2.23
CA SER A 104 1.76 -8.94 -3.55
C SER A 104 1.57 -10.45 -3.59
N ASP A 105 1.26 -11.03 -4.75
CA ASP A 105 1.06 -12.47 -4.97
C ASP A 105 2.23 -13.31 -4.40
N LYS A 106 3.46 -12.76 -4.45
CA LYS A 106 4.64 -13.37 -3.81
C LYS A 106 4.54 -13.41 -2.29
N LEU A 107 4.13 -12.32 -1.67
CA LEU A 107 3.90 -12.30 -0.22
C LEU A 107 2.71 -13.16 0.15
N GLU A 108 1.66 -13.19 -0.66
CA GLU A 108 0.52 -14.07 -0.40
C GLU A 108 0.91 -15.55 -0.43
N PHE A 109 1.77 -15.95 -1.37
CA PHE A 109 2.40 -17.27 -1.34
C PHE A 109 3.17 -17.51 -0.03
N GLN A 110 3.95 -16.52 0.44
CA GLN A 110 4.72 -16.61 1.67
C GLN A 110 3.90 -16.57 2.96
N TYR A 111 2.72 -15.96 2.97
CA TYR A 111 1.80 -15.93 4.12
C TYR A 111 0.75 -17.05 4.03
N GLY A 112 0.59 -17.67 2.86
CA GLY A 112 -0.41 -18.69 2.59
C GLY A 112 -1.82 -18.15 2.37
N THR A 113 -1.95 -16.85 2.08
CA THR A 113 -3.22 -16.20 1.76
C THR A 113 -3.63 -16.47 0.30
N ASN A 114 -4.86 -16.13 -0.05
CA ASN A 114 -5.43 -16.43 -1.35
C ASN A 114 -5.33 -15.21 -2.28
N PRO A 115 -4.55 -15.28 -3.37
CA PRO A 115 -4.31 -14.16 -4.29
C PRO A 115 -5.52 -13.66 -5.06
N ASN A 116 -6.67 -14.33 -4.91
CA ASN A 116 -7.91 -13.92 -5.54
C ASN A 116 -8.91 -13.34 -4.54
N LEU A 117 -8.59 -13.27 -3.25
CA LEU A 117 -9.49 -12.87 -2.17
C LEU A 117 -8.79 -11.91 -1.22
N ARG A 118 -9.26 -10.66 -1.25
CA ARG A 118 -8.70 -9.58 -0.43
C ARG A 118 -8.74 -9.82 1.08
N ASP A 119 -9.49 -10.81 1.52
CA ASP A 119 -9.81 -11.20 2.89
C ASP A 119 -9.92 -12.72 2.85
N SER A 120 -8.83 -13.40 3.18
CA SER A 120 -8.65 -14.83 2.95
C SER A 120 -9.49 -15.69 3.90
N ASP A 121 -9.71 -15.22 5.13
CA ASP A 121 -10.48 -15.94 6.15
C ASP A 121 -11.94 -15.46 6.30
N GLY A 122 -12.26 -14.32 5.70
CA GLY A 122 -13.61 -13.76 5.60
C GLY A 122 -14.08 -13.06 6.88
N ASP A 123 -13.18 -12.59 7.75
CA ASP A 123 -13.52 -11.95 9.02
C ASP A 123 -13.86 -10.45 8.88
N GLY A 124 -13.54 -9.87 7.72
CA GLY A 124 -13.80 -8.49 7.35
C GLY A 124 -12.59 -7.56 7.38
N PHE A 125 -11.41 -8.04 7.76
CA PHE A 125 -10.13 -7.36 7.51
C PHE A 125 -9.50 -7.86 6.22
N THR A 126 -8.77 -7.01 5.52
CA THR A 126 -8.00 -7.49 4.36
C THR A 126 -6.70 -8.14 4.82
N ASP A 127 -6.16 -9.08 4.04
CA ASP A 127 -4.89 -9.76 4.37
C ASP A 127 -3.76 -8.73 4.62
N ALA A 128 -3.75 -7.66 3.82
CA ALA A 128 -2.85 -6.52 4.02
C ALA A 128 -3.06 -5.80 5.36
N GLU A 129 -4.29 -5.60 5.82
CA GLU A 129 -4.58 -4.92 7.10
C GLU A 129 -4.06 -5.77 8.27
N GLU A 130 -4.25 -7.08 8.19
CA GLU A 130 -3.82 -8.02 9.22
C GLU A 130 -2.30 -8.15 9.30
N ILE A 131 -1.64 -8.37 8.17
CA ILE A 131 -0.18 -8.53 8.12
C ILE A 131 0.53 -7.23 8.52
N LEU A 132 0.02 -6.08 8.09
CA LEU A 132 0.74 -4.80 8.12
C LEU A 132 0.35 -3.91 9.29
N GLU A 133 -0.94 -3.88 9.64
CA GLU A 133 -1.44 -2.99 10.70
C GLU A 133 -1.62 -3.73 12.02
N TYR A 134 -2.22 -4.91 11.98
CA TYR A 134 -2.59 -5.62 13.20
C TYR A 134 -1.54 -6.64 13.64
N HIS A 135 -0.62 -7.00 12.74
CA HIS A 135 0.33 -8.09 12.93
C HIS A 135 -0.37 -9.37 13.43
N SER A 136 -1.52 -9.65 12.82
CA SER A 136 -2.37 -10.81 13.08
C SER A 136 -2.18 -11.91 12.04
N ASP A 137 -2.89 -13.02 12.23
CA ASP A 137 -2.85 -14.17 11.33
C ASP A 137 -4.00 -14.02 10.30
N PRO A 138 -3.70 -13.76 9.02
CA PRO A 138 -4.71 -13.54 7.98
C PRO A 138 -5.50 -14.80 7.57
N LEU A 139 -5.23 -15.92 8.24
CA LEU A 139 -5.89 -17.20 8.01
C LEU A 139 -6.73 -17.65 9.21
N ASP A 140 -6.76 -16.87 10.30
CA ASP A 140 -7.55 -17.16 11.50
C ASP A 140 -8.67 -16.13 11.69
N PRO A 141 -9.94 -16.48 11.43
CA PRO A 141 -11.07 -15.53 11.49
C PRO A 141 -11.42 -15.03 12.91
N ALA A 142 -10.62 -15.40 13.92
CA ALA A 142 -10.66 -14.85 15.27
C ALA A 142 -9.54 -13.82 15.55
N SER A 143 -8.57 -13.71 14.66
CA SER A 143 -7.43 -12.79 14.65
C SER A 143 -7.71 -11.67 13.63
N PRO A 144 -7.39 -10.39 13.91
CA PRO A 144 -7.04 -9.81 15.20
C PRO A 144 -8.23 -9.75 16.19
N GLY A 145 -9.40 -10.21 15.76
CA GLY A 145 -10.65 -10.13 16.49
C GLY A 145 -11.35 -8.79 16.28
N LYS A 146 -12.28 -8.42 17.17
CA LYS A 146 -13.12 -7.23 16.93
C LYS A 146 -12.34 -5.92 17.02
N LEU A 147 -12.52 -5.03 16.03
CA LEU A 147 -12.05 -3.63 16.01
C LEU A 147 -12.21 -2.87 17.34
N SER A 148 -13.32 -3.09 18.06
CA SER A 148 -13.56 -2.42 19.35
C SER A 148 -12.58 -2.83 20.46
N ASN A 149 -11.89 -3.96 20.29
CA ASN A 149 -11.01 -4.57 21.29
C ASN A 149 -9.53 -4.37 20.95
N LEU A 150 -9.20 -3.99 19.72
CA LEU A 150 -7.83 -3.79 19.20
C LEU A 150 -7.05 -2.66 19.90
N GLY A 151 -7.71 -1.84 20.73
CA GLY A 151 -7.03 -0.85 21.56
C GLY A 151 -6.42 0.30 20.75
N VAL A 152 -5.29 0.82 21.20
CA VAL A 152 -4.51 1.88 20.52
C VAL A 152 -3.12 1.32 20.27
N MET A 153 -2.62 1.41 19.04
CA MET A 153 -1.31 0.85 18.67
C MET A 153 -0.57 1.80 17.72
N ILE A 154 0.75 1.70 17.69
CA ILE A 154 1.61 2.28 16.65
C ILE A 154 2.09 1.12 15.80
N THR A 155 1.92 1.19 14.48
CA THR A 155 2.01 0.02 13.59
C THR A 155 3.16 0.09 12.59
N ASN A 156 3.75 1.27 12.39
CA ASN A 156 4.78 1.45 11.36
C ASN A 156 6.23 1.44 11.87
N PHE A 157 6.44 1.07 13.13
CA PHE A 157 7.77 0.95 13.72
C PHE A 157 7.95 -0.38 14.42
N LEU A 158 9.10 -0.99 14.20
CA LEU A 158 9.57 -2.12 14.99
C LEU A 158 10.26 -1.63 16.27
N GLU A 159 10.29 -2.47 17.28
CA GLU A 159 10.98 -2.19 18.53
C GLU A 159 12.49 -2.01 18.28
N ASN A 160 13.03 -0.87 18.72
CA ASN A 160 14.41 -0.43 18.50
C ASN A 160 14.80 -0.15 17.04
N GLN A 161 13.83 0.14 16.17
CA GLN A 161 14.11 0.43 14.77
C GLN A 161 14.99 1.69 14.58
N LEU A 162 15.98 1.59 13.70
CA LEU A 162 16.79 2.73 13.23
C LEU A 162 16.00 3.52 12.19
N VAL A 163 15.94 4.85 12.35
CA VAL A 163 15.15 5.74 11.48
C VAL A 163 16.02 6.92 11.05
N ALA A 164 16.24 7.05 9.74
CA ALA A 164 17.01 8.16 9.16
C ALA A 164 16.21 9.48 9.16
N ASP A 165 14.89 9.38 8.95
CA ASP A 165 14.00 10.54 8.91
C ASP A 165 13.91 11.24 10.27
N ILE A 166 14.36 12.49 10.33
CA ILE A 166 14.27 13.33 11.54
C ILE A 166 12.87 13.91 11.78
N THR A 167 11.96 13.78 10.81
CA THR A 167 10.55 14.13 10.89
C THR A 167 9.67 12.90 10.61
N PRO A 168 9.85 11.81 11.39
CA PRO A 168 9.18 10.55 11.09
C PRO A 168 7.66 10.71 11.07
N MET A 169 7.06 10.02 10.10
CA MET A 169 5.63 9.76 10.09
C MET A 169 5.34 8.63 11.08
N ILE A 170 4.35 8.84 11.94
CA ILE A 170 3.87 7.88 12.93
C ILE A 170 2.47 7.46 12.50
N LYS A 171 2.30 6.17 12.25
CA LYS A 171 1.05 5.55 11.87
C LYS A 171 0.63 4.56 12.95
N GLY A 172 -0.67 4.41 13.12
CA GLY A 172 -1.19 3.39 14.01
C GLY A 172 -2.69 3.25 13.92
N VAL A 173 -3.23 2.34 14.73
CA VAL A 173 -4.66 2.06 14.81
C VAL A 173 -5.23 2.54 16.14
N ALA A 174 -6.45 3.06 16.11
CA ALA A 174 -7.21 3.48 17.29
C ALA A 174 -8.70 3.56 16.95
N PRO A 175 -9.63 3.49 17.92
CA PRO A 175 -11.05 3.57 17.61
C PRO A 175 -11.46 4.92 17.00
N TYR A 176 -12.26 4.87 15.93
CA TYR A 176 -12.78 6.04 15.23
C TYR A 176 -13.52 7.02 16.16
N GLY A 177 -13.42 8.31 15.84
CA GLY A 177 -14.12 9.39 16.52
C GLY A 177 -13.35 10.01 17.70
N TYR A 178 -12.16 9.50 18.03
CA TYR A 178 -11.32 10.04 19.09
C TYR A 178 -9.97 10.51 18.56
N PRO A 179 -9.50 11.72 18.94
CA PRO A 179 -8.17 12.16 18.59
C PRO A 179 -7.12 11.36 19.38
N VAL A 180 -6.06 10.95 18.69
CA VAL A 180 -4.88 10.32 19.28
C VAL A 180 -3.82 11.39 19.49
N ARG A 181 -3.21 11.45 20.67
CA ARG A 181 -2.05 12.29 20.96
C ARG A 181 -0.79 11.45 20.90
N ILE A 182 0.21 11.95 20.20
CA ILE A 182 1.50 11.27 20.13
C ILE A 182 2.42 11.86 21.20
N VAL A 183 2.82 11.01 22.12
CA VAL A 183 3.71 11.34 23.23
C VAL A 183 5.06 10.72 22.95
N LEU A 184 6.09 11.56 22.99
CA LEU A 184 7.48 11.16 22.86
C LEU A 184 8.15 11.32 24.21
N ARG A 185 8.81 10.26 24.68
CA ARG A 185 9.61 10.26 25.90
C ARG A 185 11.05 9.94 25.52
N ASN A 186 12.00 10.72 26.02
CA ASN A 186 13.42 10.42 25.85
C ASN A 186 13.96 9.51 26.97
N ASP A 187 15.20 9.05 26.83
CA ASP A 187 15.88 8.19 27.84
C ASP A 187 15.99 8.82 29.23
N TYR A 188 15.87 10.15 29.33
CA TYR A 188 15.90 10.90 30.58
C TYR A 188 14.51 10.99 31.27
N GLY A 189 13.49 10.35 30.69
CA GLY A 189 12.13 10.33 31.21
C GLY A 189 11.33 11.62 30.95
N HIS A 190 11.86 12.55 30.14
CA HIS A 190 11.13 13.76 29.78
C HIS A 190 10.12 13.47 28.68
N GLU A 191 8.86 13.81 28.92
CA GLU A 191 7.79 13.69 27.94
C GLU A 191 7.58 14.99 27.17
N LYS A 192 7.41 14.88 25.85
CA LYS A 192 6.95 15.93 24.95
C LYS A 192 5.75 15.38 24.18
N ILE A 193 4.63 16.10 24.21
CA ILE A 193 3.53 15.85 23.28
C ILE A 193 3.96 16.43 21.92
N LEU A 194 4.08 15.58 20.91
CA LEU A 194 4.46 16.00 19.55
C LEU A 194 3.28 16.66 18.84
N GLY A 195 2.07 16.15 19.10
CA GLY A 195 0.85 16.67 18.50
C GLY A 195 -0.32 15.71 18.67
N SER A 196 -1.33 15.87 17.81
CA SER A 196 -2.50 15.02 17.78
C SER A 196 -2.90 14.71 16.34
N ALA A 197 -3.34 13.48 16.10
CA ALA A 197 -3.94 13.03 14.85
C ALA A 197 -5.40 12.65 15.06
N THR A 198 -6.19 12.81 14.01
CA THR A 198 -7.54 12.28 13.92
C THR A 198 -7.49 10.87 13.36
N VAL A 199 -8.30 10.00 13.94
CA VAL A 199 -8.52 8.64 13.42
C VAL A 199 -9.55 8.71 12.29
N ASP A 200 -9.27 8.04 11.18
CA ASP A 200 -10.19 7.89 10.05
C ASP A 200 -11.24 6.80 10.27
N GLU A 201 -12.17 6.65 9.32
CA GLU A 201 -13.26 5.67 9.44
C GLU A 201 -12.80 4.20 9.40
N ASN A 202 -11.57 3.93 8.96
CA ASN A 202 -10.96 2.61 9.01
C ASN A 202 -10.18 2.37 10.31
N ASN A 203 -10.33 3.24 11.31
CA ASN A 203 -9.64 3.16 12.60
C ASN A 203 -8.12 3.38 12.51
N VAL A 204 -7.65 4.07 11.45
CA VAL A 204 -6.22 4.36 11.27
C VAL A 204 -5.97 5.85 11.54
N PHE A 205 -4.83 6.15 12.17
CA PHE A 205 -4.33 7.51 12.29
C PHE A 205 -2.94 7.63 11.69
N VAL A 206 -2.66 8.80 11.11
CA VAL A 206 -1.33 9.17 10.61
C VAL A 206 -0.97 10.53 11.17
N PHE A 207 0.21 10.63 11.76
CA PHE A 207 0.78 11.83 12.34
C PHE A 207 2.19 12.05 11.82
N GLN A 208 2.43 13.15 11.11
CA GLN A 208 3.79 13.55 10.75
C GLN A 208 4.34 14.51 11.82
N THR A 209 5.54 14.24 12.31
CA THR A 209 6.23 15.17 13.20
C THR A 209 6.61 16.45 12.45
N LEU A 210 6.21 17.59 13.01
CA LEU A 210 6.48 18.91 12.41
C LEU A 210 7.82 19.50 12.86
N ASP A 211 8.20 19.22 14.11
CA ASP A 211 9.49 19.62 14.66
C ASP A 211 10.50 18.48 14.43
N PRO A 212 11.64 18.75 13.78
CA PRO A 212 12.70 17.76 13.64
C PRO A 212 13.17 17.24 14.99
N LEU A 213 13.24 15.92 15.12
CA LEU A 213 13.82 15.22 16.25
C LEU A 213 15.34 15.26 16.13
N ARG A 214 16.03 15.24 17.27
CA ARG A 214 17.49 15.12 17.31
C ARG A 214 17.87 13.65 17.28
N ASP A 215 19.09 13.35 16.84
CA ASP A 215 19.62 11.99 16.97
C ASP A 215 19.55 11.50 18.42
N GLY A 216 19.11 10.25 18.58
CA GLY A 216 18.94 9.63 19.89
C GLY A 216 17.80 8.61 19.93
N ARG A 217 17.70 7.95 21.08
CA ARG A 217 16.66 6.96 21.38
C ARG A 217 15.42 7.65 21.96
N TYR A 218 14.26 7.24 21.47
CA TYR A 218 12.96 7.73 21.90
C TYR A 218 11.99 6.58 22.14
N MET A 219 11.11 6.79 23.09
CA MET A 219 9.95 5.95 23.36
C MET A 219 8.70 6.70 22.87
N LEU A 220 7.99 6.12 21.91
CA LEU A 220 6.74 6.63 21.38
C LEU A 220 5.56 5.94 22.06
N VAL A 221 4.55 6.73 22.42
CA VAL A 221 3.28 6.25 22.97
C VAL A 221 2.13 7.01 22.31
N ALA A 222 1.18 6.27 21.75
CA ALA A 222 -0.07 6.82 21.23
C ALA A 222 -1.13 6.82 22.34
N ARG A 223 -1.70 7.99 22.63
CA ARG A 223 -2.67 8.19 23.72
C ARG A 223 -4.02 8.63 23.17
N SER A 224 -5.04 7.80 23.32
CA SER A 224 -6.42 8.11 22.91
C SER A 224 -7.32 8.39 24.12
N LEU A 225 -8.23 9.35 23.98
CA LEU A 225 -9.24 9.70 24.99
C LEU A 225 -10.61 9.20 24.56
N GLN A 226 -11.01 8.01 25.02
CA GLN A 226 -12.31 7.41 24.68
C GLN A 226 -13.42 8.00 25.57
N ALA A 227 -14.43 8.63 24.95
CA ALA A 227 -15.47 9.40 25.65
C ALA A 227 -16.53 8.51 26.33
N ASP A 228 -16.71 7.27 25.88
CA ASP A 228 -17.67 6.33 26.44
C ASP A 228 -17.35 5.94 27.90
N LYS A 229 -16.09 6.09 28.34
CA LYS A 229 -15.62 5.71 29.69
C LYS A 229 -14.82 6.76 30.45
N LYS A 230 -14.56 7.96 29.88
CA LYS A 230 -13.57 8.93 30.44
C LYS A 230 -12.22 8.26 30.77
N ARG A 231 -11.82 7.27 29.97
CA ARG A 231 -10.56 6.54 30.16
C ARG A 231 -9.55 7.01 29.13
N ILE A 232 -8.33 7.18 29.60
CA ILE A 232 -7.16 7.34 28.74
C ILE A 232 -6.69 5.93 28.42
N VAL A 233 -6.55 5.63 27.13
CA VAL A 233 -5.99 4.39 26.63
C VAL A 233 -4.66 4.75 25.96
N ASP A 234 -3.58 4.19 26.50
CA ASP A 234 -2.24 4.32 25.94
C ASP A 234 -1.94 3.05 25.14
N SER A 235 -1.21 3.20 24.04
CA SER A 235 -0.61 2.07 23.33
C SER A 235 0.51 1.45 24.14
N ASP A 236 0.88 0.24 23.77
CA ASP A 236 2.19 -0.27 24.14
C ASP A 236 3.29 0.68 23.59
N PRO A 237 4.36 0.91 24.36
CA PRO A 237 5.42 1.80 23.95
C PRO A 237 6.24 1.15 22.84
N VAL A 238 6.61 1.95 21.84
CA VAL A 238 7.53 1.53 20.76
C VAL A 238 8.80 2.37 20.84
N HIS A 239 9.96 1.74 20.91
CA HIS A 239 11.24 2.44 20.91
C HIS A 239 11.79 2.60 19.50
N ILE A 240 12.23 3.81 19.17
CA ILE A 240 12.91 4.12 17.91
C ILE A 240 14.23 4.83 18.18
N ILE A 241 15.15 4.73 17.23
CA ILE A 241 16.45 5.40 17.27
C ILE A 241 16.55 6.30 16.05
N ILE A 242 16.44 7.61 16.27
CA ILE A 242 16.68 8.60 15.22
C ILE A 242 18.18 8.72 15.01
N ASP A 243 18.63 8.52 13.79
CA ASP A 243 20.02 8.71 13.38
C ASP A 243 20.06 9.37 11.99
N SER A 244 20.22 10.69 11.99
CA SER A 244 20.29 11.49 10.75
C SER A 244 21.57 11.25 9.93
N THR A 245 22.54 10.49 10.45
CA THR A 245 23.77 10.15 9.74
C THR A 245 23.66 8.84 8.96
N LEU A 246 22.51 8.16 9.10
CA LEU A 246 22.27 6.87 8.49
C LEU A 246 22.10 7.01 6.98
N ASP A 247 23.01 6.41 6.23
CA ASP A 247 22.95 6.34 4.77
C ASP A 247 22.00 5.19 4.38
N VAL A 248 20.71 5.48 4.27
CA VAL A 248 19.70 4.59 3.70
C VAL A 248 19.04 5.31 2.55
N ALA A 249 19.25 4.84 1.32
CA ALA A 249 18.59 5.45 0.18
C ALA A 249 17.07 5.35 0.32
N GLY A 250 16.40 6.49 0.18
CA GLY A 250 14.95 6.56 0.06
C GLY A 250 14.46 5.91 -1.24
N PRO A 251 13.19 5.47 -1.28
CA PRO A 251 12.56 5.03 -2.52
C PRO A 251 12.49 6.21 -3.50
N VAL A 252 12.67 5.95 -4.79
CA VAL A 252 12.61 6.94 -5.88
C VAL A 252 11.38 6.66 -6.73
N PRO A 253 10.25 7.35 -6.50
CA PRO A 253 9.07 7.21 -7.33
C PRO A 253 9.34 7.66 -8.77
N ARG A 254 8.94 6.85 -9.75
CA ARG A 254 9.12 7.11 -11.19
C ARG A 254 7.81 7.34 -11.92
N LYS A 255 6.73 6.67 -11.55
CA LYS A 255 5.42 6.82 -12.19
C LYS A 255 4.29 6.77 -11.18
N LEU A 256 3.23 7.55 -11.41
CA LEU A 256 1.98 7.49 -10.66
C LEU A 256 0.80 7.45 -11.63
N ALA A 257 -0.04 6.41 -11.54
CA ALA A 257 -1.15 6.16 -12.46
C ALA A 257 -0.74 6.21 -13.96
N GLY A 258 0.48 5.74 -14.25
CA GLY A 258 1.07 5.76 -15.59
C GLY A 258 1.66 7.10 -16.03
N GLU A 259 1.52 8.18 -15.25
CA GLU A 259 2.19 9.46 -15.51
C GLU A 259 3.63 9.45 -14.96
N GLU A 260 4.59 9.93 -15.75
CA GLU A 260 5.99 10.02 -15.32
C GLU A 260 6.19 11.11 -14.25
N ILE A 261 6.89 10.76 -13.18
CA ILE A 261 7.30 11.65 -12.11
C ILE A 261 8.74 12.08 -12.40
N SER A 262 8.92 13.36 -12.72
CA SER A 262 10.26 13.92 -12.88
C SER A 262 10.86 14.30 -11.53
N ASP A 263 12.20 14.37 -11.47
CA ASP A 263 12.92 14.81 -10.27
C ASP A 263 12.48 16.23 -9.82
N GLU A 264 12.04 17.07 -10.76
CA GLU A 264 11.47 18.39 -10.44
C GLU A 264 10.12 18.30 -9.71
N VAL A 265 9.29 17.30 -10.02
CA VAL A 265 8.00 17.07 -9.35
C VAL A 265 8.23 16.63 -7.90
N LEU A 266 9.20 15.73 -7.69
CA LEU A 266 9.65 15.29 -6.36
C LEU A 266 10.17 16.46 -5.53
N LEU A 267 11.05 17.30 -6.10
CA LEU A 267 11.65 18.43 -5.40
C LEU A 267 10.66 19.58 -5.10
N LYS A 268 9.58 19.71 -5.86
CA LYS A 268 8.64 20.85 -5.75
C LYS A 268 7.32 20.51 -5.05
N ASN A 269 7.11 19.27 -4.57
CA ASN A 269 5.82 18.83 -4.00
C ASN A 269 4.62 19.13 -4.93
N LEU A 270 4.83 19.07 -6.25
CA LEU A 270 3.83 19.44 -7.24
C LEU A 270 2.67 18.44 -7.25
N LYS A 271 1.44 18.94 -7.37
CA LYS A 271 0.23 18.12 -7.45
C LYS A 271 0.09 17.48 -8.83
N ILE A 272 0.15 16.16 -8.90
CA ILE A 272 -0.15 15.36 -10.10
C ILE A 272 -1.67 15.22 -10.23
N THR A 273 -2.25 15.28 -11.42
CA THR A 273 -3.70 15.09 -11.61
C THR A 273 -3.95 13.79 -12.34
N ILE A 274 -4.65 12.87 -11.69
CA ILE A 274 -4.92 11.53 -12.22
C ILE A 274 -6.43 11.28 -12.33
N ARG A 275 -6.81 10.32 -13.17
CA ARG A 275 -8.20 9.85 -13.30
C ARG A 275 -8.43 8.48 -12.66
N ASP A 276 -7.33 7.77 -12.40
CA ASP A 276 -7.37 6.47 -11.76
C ASP A 276 -7.76 6.62 -10.29
N LYS A 277 -8.81 5.91 -9.87
CA LYS A 277 -9.24 5.86 -8.48
C LYS A 277 -8.41 4.88 -7.65
N ARG A 278 -7.65 4.01 -8.29
CA ARG A 278 -6.72 3.07 -7.65
C ARG A 278 -5.33 3.24 -8.24
N PRO A 279 -4.69 4.41 -8.07
CA PRO A 279 -3.41 4.70 -8.69
C PRO A 279 -2.36 3.67 -8.33
N VAL A 280 -1.60 3.24 -9.33
CA VAL A 280 -0.35 2.49 -9.17
C VAL A 280 0.81 3.47 -9.12
N LEU A 281 1.59 3.43 -8.05
CA LEU A 281 2.87 4.10 -7.90
C LEU A 281 3.98 3.09 -8.18
N SER A 282 4.86 3.38 -9.12
CA SER A 282 6.04 2.57 -9.36
C SER A 282 7.32 3.37 -9.28
N GLY A 283 8.41 2.71 -8.91
CA GLY A 283 9.70 3.35 -8.67
C GLY A 283 10.82 2.37 -8.42
N GLU A 284 11.93 2.90 -7.92
CA GLU A 284 13.16 2.16 -7.63
C GLU A 284 13.61 2.39 -6.18
N THR A 285 14.27 1.42 -5.58
CA THR A 285 14.92 1.46 -4.26
C THR A 285 16.21 0.62 -4.34
N GLU A 286 17.06 0.68 -3.31
CA GLU A 286 18.16 -0.28 -3.19
C GLU A 286 17.64 -1.73 -3.16
N TYR A 287 18.43 -2.61 -3.78
CA TYR A 287 18.17 -4.05 -3.84
C TYR A 287 17.87 -4.64 -2.46
N GLY A 288 16.79 -5.43 -2.38
CA GLY A 288 16.37 -6.14 -1.18
C GLY A 288 15.68 -5.27 -0.13
N ASN A 289 15.51 -3.96 -0.36
CA ASN A 289 14.74 -3.13 0.57
C ASN A 289 13.25 -3.40 0.45
N LYS A 290 12.57 -3.38 1.60
CA LYS A 290 11.12 -3.45 1.74
C LYS A 290 10.54 -2.05 1.56
N VAL A 291 9.75 -1.81 0.52
CA VAL A 291 9.10 -0.50 0.32
C VAL A 291 7.72 -0.50 0.94
N THR A 292 7.42 0.49 1.77
CA THR A 292 6.11 0.74 2.36
C THR A 292 5.55 2.03 1.80
N ALA A 293 4.40 1.97 1.11
CA ALA A 293 3.66 3.17 0.70
C ALA A 293 2.40 3.35 1.55
N VAL A 294 2.30 4.47 2.28
CA VAL A 294 1.11 4.88 3.02
C VAL A 294 0.31 5.86 2.18
N TRP A 295 -0.85 5.44 1.70
CA TRP A 295 -1.80 6.33 1.04
C TRP A 295 -2.59 7.10 2.10
N ARG A 296 -2.89 8.38 1.91
CA ARG A 296 -3.90 9.09 2.71
C ARG A 296 -4.88 9.74 1.78
N SER A 297 -6.07 9.16 1.81
CA SER A 297 -7.29 9.81 1.39
C SER A 297 -7.97 10.46 2.60
N VAL A 298 -8.99 11.28 2.37
CA VAL A 298 -9.91 11.75 3.43
C VAL A 298 -10.59 10.56 4.14
N VAL A 299 -10.47 9.36 3.59
CA VAL A 299 -11.28 8.19 3.92
C VAL A 299 -10.45 6.93 4.23
N THR A 300 -9.22 6.78 3.72
CA THR A 300 -8.46 5.53 3.85
C THR A 300 -6.96 5.78 3.91
N SER A 301 -6.28 5.02 4.78
CA SER A 301 -4.85 4.76 4.63
C SER A 301 -4.55 3.29 4.48
N SER A 302 -3.56 2.98 3.66
CA SER A 302 -3.16 1.61 3.37
C SER A 302 -1.67 1.52 3.14
N VAL A 303 -1.11 0.36 3.47
CA VAL A 303 0.30 0.02 3.31
C VAL A 303 0.38 -1.07 2.24
N LEU A 304 1.35 -0.96 1.34
CA LEU A 304 1.78 -2.10 0.52
C LEU A 304 3.27 -2.28 0.69
N ILE A 305 3.67 -3.55 0.73
CA ILE A 305 5.06 -3.98 0.76
C ILE A 305 5.50 -4.36 -0.66
N ALA A 306 6.56 -3.74 -1.16
CA ALA A 306 7.33 -4.35 -2.24
C ALA A 306 8.62 -4.96 -1.69
N ASP A 307 8.80 -6.29 -1.83
CA ASP A 307 10.04 -7.01 -1.55
C ASP A 307 10.84 -7.19 -2.85
N SER A 308 11.59 -6.16 -3.22
CA SER A 308 12.25 -6.14 -4.53
C SER A 308 13.61 -6.79 -4.56
N VAL A 309 13.74 -7.82 -5.41
CA VAL A 309 15.02 -8.43 -5.81
C VAL A 309 15.68 -7.64 -6.95
N THR A 310 15.01 -6.68 -7.58
CA THR A 310 15.62 -5.87 -8.66
C THR A 310 15.86 -4.42 -8.25
N GLY A 311 15.30 -4.00 -7.11
CA GLY A 311 15.18 -2.61 -6.70
C GLY A 311 13.91 -1.94 -7.24
N GLU A 312 13.19 -2.53 -8.20
CA GLU A 312 11.93 -1.98 -8.70
C GLU A 312 10.76 -2.28 -7.75
N PHE A 313 9.85 -1.33 -7.55
CA PHE A 313 8.61 -1.56 -6.81
C PHE A 313 7.40 -1.05 -7.58
N GLU A 314 6.27 -1.73 -7.41
CA GLU A 314 4.95 -1.26 -7.81
C GLU A 314 4.00 -1.35 -6.62
N VAL A 315 3.23 -0.29 -6.39
CA VAL A 315 2.31 -0.17 -5.27
C VAL A 315 0.99 0.39 -5.75
N GLN A 316 -0.08 -0.38 -5.67
CA GLN A 316 -1.42 0.11 -5.96
C GLN A 316 -2.12 0.60 -4.71
N ALA A 317 -2.97 1.63 -4.85
CA ALA A 317 -3.97 1.91 -3.82
C ALA A 317 -4.94 0.71 -3.71
N PRO A 318 -5.10 0.11 -2.51
CA PRO A 318 -5.86 -1.12 -2.36
C PRO A 318 -7.37 -0.90 -2.44
N ARG A 319 -7.82 0.35 -2.31
CA ARG A 319 -9.22 0.72 -2.44
C ARG A 319 -9.37 1.91 -3.36
N GLU A 320 -10.55 2.03 -3.95
CA GLU A 320 -10.90 3.23 -4.69
C GLU A 320 -10.83 4.46 -3.77
N MET A 321 -10.01 5.42 -4.16
CA MET A 321 -9.85 6.69 -3.49
C MET A 321 -10.92 7.68 -3.95
N ALA A 322 -11.39 8.52 -3.03
CA ALA A 322 -12.39 9.54 -3.34
C ALA A 322 -11.87 10.56 -4.37
N ILE A 323 -12.77 11.29 -5.02
CA ILE A 323 -12.37 12.45 -5.84
C ILE A 323 -11.85 13.55 -4.91
N GLY A 324 -10.73 14.19 -5.27
CA GLY A 324 -10.13 15.24 -4.45
C GLY A 324 -8.62 15.15 -4.34
N ASP A 325 -8.06 15.90 -3.39
CA ASP A 325 -6.64 15.92 -3.08
C ASP A 325 -6.27 14.75 -2.16
N HIS A 326 -5.16 14.09 -2.46
CA HIS A 326 -4.61 12.98 -1.71
C HIS A 326 -3.09 13.11 -1.59
N GLU A 327 -2.55 12.34 -0.63
CA GLU A 327 -1.12 12.26 -0.37
C GLU A 327 -0.71 10.79 -0.31
N VAL A 328 0.51 10.48 -0.73
CA VAL A 328 1.13 9.17 -0.47
C VAL A 328 2.53 9.40 0.08
N TRP A 329 2.85 8.72 1.18
CA TRP A 329 4.19 8.66 1.75
C TRP A 329 4.81 7.33 1.40
N VAL A 330 6.09 7.33 1.03
CA VAL A 330 6.81 6.11 0.66
C VAL A 330 8.09 6.08 1.47
N THR A 331 8.33 4.96 2.14
CA THR A 331 9.54 4.69 2.92
C THR A 331 10.13 3.37 2.49
N ALA A 332 11.44 3.20 2.64
CA ALA A 332 12.10 1.91 2.44
C ALA A 332 12.70 1.44 3.77
N VAL A 333 12.57 0.15 4.05
CA VAL A 333 13.20 -0.53 5.19
C VAL A 333 14.27 -1.46 4.65
N ARG A 334 15.50 -1.24 5.11
CA ARG A 334 16.66 -1.97 4.63
C ARG A 334 16.75 -3.36 5.24
N LYS A 335 16.87 -4.39 4.41
CA LYS A 335 16.84 -5.81 4.83
C LYS A 335 17.92 -6.19 5.85
N LYS A 336 19.12 -5.60 5.78
CA LYS A 336 20.25 -6.04 6.62
C LYS A 336 20.10 -5.67 8.10
N ASP A 337 19.42 -4.56 8.40
CA ASP A 337 19.39 -3.96 9.74
C ASP A 337 18.05 -3.31 10.11
N ASN A 338 17.01 -3.49 9.27
CA ASN A 338 15.69 -2.88 9.41
C ASN A 338 15.70 -1.35 9.51
N ALA A 339 16.78 -0.70 9.07
CA ALA A 339 16.87 0.74 9.04
C ALA A 339 15.86 1.34 8.06
N GLN A 340 15.04 2.28 8.54
CA GLN A 340 14.10 3.01 7.72
C GLN A 340 14.76 4.24 7.09
N SER A 341 14.53 4.45 5.79
CA SER A 341 14.99 5.61 5.04
C SER A 341 14.14 6.86 5.31
N ASP A 342 14.56 7.98 4.71
CA ASP A 342 13.76 9.20 4.65
C ASP A 342 12.39 8.97 3.99
N THR A 343 11.36 9.63 4.50
CA THR A 343 10.02 9.55 3.92
C THR A 343 9.90 10.42 2.67
N VAL A 344 9.57 9.81 1.54
CA VAL A 344 9.23 10.53 0.30
C VAL A 344 7.73 10.79 0.25
N LYS A 345 7.34 12.06 0.16
CA LYS A 345 5.93 12.47 0.09
C LYS A 345 5.56 12.93 -1.31
N LEU A 346 4.45 12.41 -1.84
CA LEU A 346 3.84 12.84 -3.09
C LEU A 346 2.43 13.36 -2.86
N ASN A 347 2.06 14.43 -3.57
CA ASN A 347 0.71 15.00 -3.55
C ASN A 347 0.06 14.83 -4.92
N PHE A 348 -1.19 14.41 -4.96
CA PHE A 348 -1.93 14.25 -6.21
C PHE A 348 -3.42 14.55 -6.03
N THR A 349 -4.12 14.73 -7.14
CA THR A 349 -5.55 15.04 -7.18
C THR A 349 -6.24 14.05 -8.12
N ILE A 350 -7.24 13.32 -7.62
CA ILE A 350 -8.11 12.46 -8.43
C ILE A 350 -9.28 13.29 -8.95
N ARG A 351 -9.55 13.22 -10.26
CA ARG A 351 -10.67 13.90 -10.92
C ARG A 351 -11.60 12.91 -11.62
N GLU A 352 -12.87 13.30 -11.73
CA GLU A 352 -13.86 12.57 -12.52
C GLU A 352 -13.46 12.53 -14.01
N PRO A 353 -13.62 11.38 -14.70
CA PRO A 353 -13.57 11.36 -16.15
C PRO A 353 -14.73 12.20 -16.69
N GLY A 354 -14.43 13.23 -17.46
CA GLY A 354 -15.46 14.10 -18.03
C GLY A 354 -16.44 13.31 -18.90
N LEU A 355 -17.75 13.59 -18.77
CA LEU A 355 -18.78 13.09 -19.67
C LEU A 355 -18.42 13.45 -21.12
N GLY A 356 -17.81 12.51 -21.85
CA GLY A 356 -17.44 12.68 -23.27
C GLY A 356 -16.16 11.99 -23.74
N GLU A 357 -15.31 11.46 -22.85
CA GLU A 357 -14.02 10.85 -23.26
C GLU A 357 -13.94 9.32 -23.10
N GLU A 358 -15.00 8.65 -22.63
CA GLU A 358 -15.01 7.18 -22.42
C GLU A 358 -15.28 6.32 -23.67
N ILE A 359 -15.30 6.92 -24.87
CA ILE A 359 -15.40 6.14 -26.11
C ILE A 359 -14.12 6.41 -26.87
N PHE A 360 -13.20 5.44 -26.90
CA PHE A 360 -12.11 5.21 -27.87
C PHE A 360 -10.86 4.64 -27.19
N ARG A 361 -11.00 3.48 -26.53
CA ARG A 361 -9.91 2.49 -26.49
C ARG A 361 -10.39 1.24 -27.22
N GLY A 362 -9.91 1.09 -28.46
CA GLY A 362 -9.95 -0.18 -29.19
C GLY A 362 -10.81 -0.22 -30.45
N VAL A 363 -10.45 0.51 -31.51
CA VAL A 363 -10.52 0.02 -32.91
C VAL A 363 -9.38 0.70 -33.69
N THR A 364 -8.51 -0.10 -34.30
CA THR A 364 -7.47 0.31 -35.25
C THR A 364 -8.08 0.84 -36.55
N GLU A 365 -7.47 1.90 -37.09
CA GLU A 365 -7.55 2.43 -38.46
C GLU A 365 -8.96 2.67 -39.08
N GLU A 366 -9.36 3.93 -39.17
CA GLU A 366 -9.42 4.66 -40.46
C GLU A 366 -9.87 6.12 -40.27
N ILE A 367 -9.08 7.00 -40.88
CA ILE A 367 -9.23 8.42 -41.19
C ILE A 367 -10.64 9.02 -40.99
N MET A 368 -10.75 10.08 -40.16
CA MET A 368 -11.37 11.38 -40.52
C MET A 368 -10.94 12.48 -39.53
N PRO A 369 -10.73 13.74 -39.98
CA PRO A 369 -10.18 14.81 -39.16
C PRO A 369 -11.26 15.42 -38.24
N SER A 370 -10.91 15.61 -36.96
CA SER A 370 -11.74 16.41 -36.04
C SER A 370 -11.52 17.91 -36.30
N ILE A 371 -12.63 18.58 -36.61
CA ILE A 371 -12.72 20.04 -36.67
C ILE A 371 -12.67 20.56 -35.23
N SER A 372 -11.65 21.36 -34.92
CA SER A 372 -11.65 22.19 -33.71
C SER A 372 -12.54 23.42 -33.92
N LEU A 373 -13.46 23.67 -32.99
CA LEU A 373 -14.13 24.96 -32.83
C LEU A 373 -13.24 25.86 -31.96
N PRO A 374 -12.59 26.91 -32.50
CA PRO A 374 -11.90 27.85 -31.65
C PRO A 374 -12.90 28.83 -31.02
N LEU A 375 -12.66 29.08 -29.73
CA LEU A 375 -13.19 30.20 -28.96
C LEU A 375 -13.17 31.50 -29.78
N ILE A 376 -14.23 32.28 -29.64
CA ILE A 376 -14.47 33.55 -30.31
C ILE A 376 -13.28 34.51 -30.10
N GLY A 377 -12.54 34.75 -31.17
CA GLY A 377 -11.58 35.83 -31.32
C GLY A 377 -11.52 36.25 -32.80
N ASN A 378 -12.15 37.39 -33.10
CA ASN A 378 -12.20 38.08 -34.40
C ASN A 378 -13.05 37.49 -35.55
N LEU A 379 -14.27 38.01 -35.66
CA LEU A 379 -15.27 37.74 -36.71
C LEU A 379 -14.91 38.23 -38.14
N GLY A 380 -13.69 38.72 -38.37
CA GLY A 380 -13.29 39.34 -39.64
C GLY A 380 -12.72 38.38 -40.69
N VAL A 381 -12.31 37.16 -40.30
CA VAL A 381 -11.52 36.27 -41.18
C VAL A 381 -12.30 35.02 -41.64
N PHE A 382 -13.41 34.67 -40.98
CA PHE A 382 -14.16 33.42 -41.24
C PHE A 382 -15.02 33.44 -42.52
N ILE A 383 -15.23 34.60 -43.15
CA ILE A 383 -16.20 34.76 -44.26
C ILE A 383 -15.60 34.40 -45.64
N LYS A 384 -14.29 34.10 -45.74
CA LYS A 384 -13.64 33.91 -47.06
C LYS A 384 -13.47 32.47 -47.54
N GLU A 385 -13.67 31.44 -46.70
CA GLU A 385 -13.32 30.04 -47.07
C GLU A 385 -14.43 28.98 -47.00
N GLN A 386 -15.66 29.29 -46.57
CA GLN A 386 -16.72 28.27 -46.48
C GLN A 386 -17.83 28.54 -47.51
N GLY A 387 -17.73 27.88 -48.66
CA GLY A 387 -18.76 27.85 -49.69
C GLY A 387 -20.05 27.17 -49.23
N PHE A 388 -21.14 27.40 -49.98
CA PHE A 388 -22.51 26.83 -49.97
C PHE A 388 -23.13 26.34 -48.63
N LEU A 389 -22.47 25.48 -47.84
CA LEU A 389 -22.94 25.00 -46.53
C LEU A 389 -23.10 26.13 -45.51
N ALA A 390 -22.22 27.14 -45.50
CA ALA A 390 -22.36 28.29 -44.59
C ALA A 390 -23.64 29.10 -44.88
N TRP A 391 -23.97 29.25 -46.17
CA TRP A 391 -25.22 29.89 -46.61
C TRP A 391 -26.46 29.07 -46.23
N LEU A 392 -26.35 27.73 -46.28
CA LEU A 392 -27.44 26.82 -45.93
C LEU A 392 -27.73 26.84 -44.42
N LEU A 393 -26.68 26.84 -43.59
CA LEU A 393 -26.81 26.95 -42.14
C LEU A 393 -27.41 28.31 -41.72
N PHE A 394 -26.97 29.39 -42.36
CA PHE A 394 -27.49 30.73 -42.11
C PHE A 394 -28.97 30.85 -42.54
N GLY A 395 -29.34 30.23 -43.66
CA GLY A 395 -30.72 30.16 -44.13
C GLY A 395 -31.65 29.39 -43.17
N VAL A 396 -31.18 28.27 -42.62
CA VAL A 396 -31.95 27.48 -41.63
C VAL A 396 -32.14 28.25 -40.32
N ILE A 397 -31.10 28.93 -39.83
CA ILE A 397 -31.18 29.76 -38.62
C ILE A 397 -32.15 30.92 -38.82
N LEU A 398 -32.09 31.60 -39.97
CA LEU A 398 -33.00 32.70 -40.29
C LEU A 398 -34.46 32.21 -40.39
N PHE A 399 -34.70 31.03 -40.98
CA PHE A 399 -36.02 30.42 -41.06
C PHE A 399 -36.58 30.09 -39.67
N LEU A 400 -35.76 29.55 -38.76
CA LEU A 400 -36.17 29.26 -37.39
C LEU A 400 -36.51 30.52 -36.59
N ILE A 401 -35.76 31.61 -36.77
CA ILE A 401 -36.04 32.90 -36.12
C ILE A 401 -37.36 33.49 -36.62
N VAL A 402 -37.62 33.43 -37.93
CA VAL A 402 -38.89 33.89 -38.52
C VAL A 402 -40.07 33.02 -38.07
N ALA A 403 -39.90 31.70 -38.01
CA ALA A 403 -40.92 30.78 -37.51
C ALA A 403 -41.24 31.03 -36.03
N LEU A 404 -40.22 31.30 -35.21
CA LEU A 404 -40.39 31.64 -33.80
C LEU A 404 -41.09 32.99 -33.62
N GLY A 405 -40.73 34.00 -34.44
CA GLY A 405 -41.41 35.29 -34.46
C GLY A 405 -42.88 35.19 -34.87
N TYR A 406 -43.19 34.35 -35.87
CA TYR A 406 -44.56 34.10 -36.31
C TYR A 406 -45.38 33.34 -35.26
N TYR A 407 -44.78 32.37 -34.57
CA TYR A 407 -45.40 31.66 -33.45
C TYR A 407 -45.73 32.61 -32.30
N ILE A 408 -44.81 33.50 -31.91
CA ILE A 408 -45.03 34.52 -30.87
C ILE A 408 -46.12 35.51 -31.29
N HIS A 409 -46.21 35.87 -32.57
CA HIS A 409 -47.26 36.75 -33.10
C HIS A 409 -48.66 36.09 -33.05
N LEU A 410 -48.75 34.79 -33.35
CA LEU A 410 -50.01 34.02 -33.28
C LEU A 410 -50.49 33.82 -31.83
N VAL A 411 -49.57 33.59 -30.90
CA VAL A 411 -49.89 33.43 -29.46
C VAL A 411 -50.38 34.74 -28.83
N ARG A 412 -49.98 35.91 -29.36
CA ARG A 412 -50.47 37.23 -28.89
C ARG A 412 -51.85 37.64 -29.44
N LYS A 413 -52.43 36.87 -30.38
CA LYS A 413 -53.71 37.19 -31.04
C LYS A 413 -54.88 36.27 -30.63
N LYS A 414 -54.62 35.29 -29.77
CA LYS A 414 -55.65 34.58 -28.97
C LYS A 414 -55.71 35.22 -27.60
#